data_AF-A0ABD4TAZ4-F1
#
_entry.id   AF-A0ABD4TAZ4-F1
#
_cell.length_a   1.000
_cell.length_b   1.000
_cell.length_c   1.000
_cell.angle_alpha   90.00
_cell.angle_beta   90.00
_cell.angle_gamma   90.00
#
_symmetry.space_group_name_H-M   'P 1'
#
loop_
_entity.id
_entity.type
_entity.pdbx_description
1 polymer ?
#
loop_
_entity_poly.entity_id
_entity_poly.type
_entity_poly.pdbx_seq_one_letter_code
_entity_poly.pdbx_strand_id
1 'polypeptide(L)'
;MATFVGCLISKGQRPTDSETQVIQWLASQSHGIPLVHIQRALAADLSACEVLESIQSLWGRSLLEIEPDGFQLHRSLRGYLDRNF
;
A
#
# COMPACT_ATOMS: atom_id res chain seq x y z
N MET A 1 13.90 -11.54 16.65
CA MET A 1 12.59 -11.68 15.98
C MET A 1 12.54 -10.60 14.90
N ALA A 2 12.91 -10.96 13.67
CA ALA A 2 13.25 -9.99 12.62
C ALA A 2 11.99 -9.30 12.08
N THR A 3 11.95 -7.98 12.21
CA THR A 3 10.87 -7.08 11.80
C THR A 3 10.68 -7.16 10.27
N PHE A 4 9.49 -7.52 9.80
CA PHE A 4 9.14 -7.73 8.39
C PHE A 4 9.44 -6.51 7.48
N VAL A 5 9.44 -5.29 8.04
CA VAL A 5 9.84 -4.05 7.34
C VAL A 5 11.35 -3.98 7.10
N GLY A 6 12.16 -4.60 7.97
CA GLY A 6 13.59 -4.79 7.76
C GLY A 6 13.90 -5.67 6.54
N CYS A 7 12.97 -6.55 6.13
CA CYS A 7 13.14 -7.38 4.93
C CYS A 7 12.94 -6.59 3.62
N LEU A 8 12.03 -5.62 3.58
CA LEU A 8 11.81 -4.77 2.40
C LEU A 8 12.96 -3.79 2.17
N ILE A 9 13.49 -3.21 3.26
CA ILE A 9 14.67 -2.35 3.21
C ILE A 9 15.93 -3.18 2.90
N SER A 10 16.06 -4.39 3.47
CA SER A 10 17.18 -5.30 3.21
C SER A 10 17.19 -5.90 1.80
N LYS A 11 16.06 -5.85 1.06
CA LYS A 11 15.98 -6.24 -0.36
C LYS A 11 16.18 -5.08 -1.33
N GLY A 12 16.42 -3.86 -0.85
CA GLY A 12 16.79 -2.72 -1.69
C GLY A 12 15.70 -2.19 -2.64
N GLN A 13 14.46 -2.64 -2.52
CA GLN A 13 13.35 -2.19 -3.37
C GLN A 13 12.59 -1.08 -2.66
N ARG A 14 12.99 0.17 -2.93
CA ARG A 14 12.21 1.34 -2.52
C ARG A 14 10.90 1.35 -3.29
N PRO A 15 9.76 1.64 -2.62
CA PRO A 15 8.53 1.86 -3.35
C PRO A 15 8.70 3.03 -4.33
N THR A 16 8.05 2.93 -5.49
CA THR A 16 7.97 4.04 -6.45
C THR A 16 7.15 5.19 -5.86
N ASP A 17 7.18 6.36 -6.49
CA ASP A 17 6.38 7.51 -6.05
C ASP A 17 4.88 7.18 -6.06
N SER A 18 4.41 6.47 -7.09
CA SER A 18 3.03 5.99 -7.22
C SER A 18 2.67 4.97 -6.12
N GLU A 19 3.56 4.01 -5.84
CA GLU A 19 3.37 3.04 -4.76
C GLU A 19 3.33 3.74 -3.39
N THR A 20 4.16 4.76 -3.20
CA THR A 20 4.22 5.55 -1.96
C THR A 20 2.93 6.33 -1.74
N GLN A 21 2.38 6.95 -2.78
CA GLN A 21 1.09 7.63 -2.70
C GLN A 21 -0.05 6.66 -2.37
N VAL A 22 -0.09 5.49 -3.01
CA VAL A 22 -1.08 4.44 -2.71
C VAL A 22 -0.96 3.97 -1.26
N ILE A 23 0.25 3.73 -0.76
CA ILE A 23 0.50 3.37 0.64
C ILE A 23 0.03 4.47 1.59
N GLN A 24 0.42 5.73 1.35
CA GLN A 24 0.05 6.86 2.21
C GLN A 24 -1.47 7.03 2.25
N TRP A 25 -2.13 6.94 1.09
CA TRP A 25 -3.57 7.04 1.01
C TRP A 25 -4.24 5.88 1.76
N LEU A 26 -3.83 4.64 1.52
CA LEU A 26 -4.38 3.48 2.24
C LEU A 26 -4.08 3.51 3.76
N ALA A 27 -2.99 4.14 4.18
CA ALA A 27 -2.66 4.31 5.61
C ALA A 27 -3.64 5.23 6.33
N SER A 28 -4.22 6.19 5.60
CA SER A 28 -5.30 7.06 6.12
C SER A 28 -6.65 6.34 6.25
N GLN A 29 -6.79 5.13 5.68
CA GLN A 29 -8.03 4.38 5.67
C GLN A 29 -8.07 3.36 6.82
N SER A 30 -9.24 3.21 7.43
CA SER A 30 -9.43 2.33 8.59
C SER A 30 -9.82 0.89 8.24
N HIS A 31 -10.36 0.68 7.03
CA HIS A 31 -11.00 -0.54 6.55
C HIS A 31 -10.53 -0.89 5.14
N GLY A 32 -10.89 -2.10 4.67
CA GLY A 32 -10.63 -2.52 3.29
C GLY A 32 -11.34 -1.61 2.29
N ILE A 33 -10.61 -1.15 1.27
CA ILE A 33 -11.14 -0.24 0.25
C ILE A 33 -11.21 -0.93 -1.11
N PRO A 34 -12.36 -0.89 -1.81
CA PRO A 34 -12.46 -1.42 -3.16
C PRO A 34 -11.53 -0.69 -4.13
N LEU A 35 -10.91 -1.42 -5.06
CA LEU A 35 -9.99 -0.87 -6.06
C LEU A 35 -10.57 0.36 -6.81
N VAL A 36 -11.86 0.33 -7.15
CA VAL A 36 -12.54 1.45 -7.84
C VAL A 36 -12.50 2.74 -7.02
N HIS A 37 -12.61 2.64 -5.69
CA HIS A 37 -12.52 3.80 -4.81
C HIS A 37 -11.09 4.33 -4.72
N ILE A 38 -10.10 3.45 -4.69
CA ILE A 38 -8.68 3.82 -4.71
C ILE A 38 -8.35 4.55 -6.02
N GLN A 39 -8.77 4.01 -7.16
CA GLN A 39 -8.59 4.63 -8.46
C GLN A 39 -9.25 6.00 -8.55
N ARG A 40 -10.48 6.15 -8.02
CA ARG A 40 -11.16 7.45 -7.99
C ARG A 40 -10.47 8.46 -7.08
N ALA A 41 -9.99 8.03 -5.92
CA ALA A 41 -9.34 8.91 -4.96
C ALA A 41 -7.98 9.42 -5.47
N LEU A 42 -7.26 8.59 -6.22
CA LEU A 42 -5.94 8.92 -6.76
C LEU A 42 -5.99 9.39 -8.22
N ALA A 43 -7.16 9.52 -8.83
CA ALA A 43 -7.32 9.90 -10.23
C ALA A 43 -6.78 11.30 -10.57
N ALA A 44 -6.60 12.17 -9.56
CA ALA A 44 -6.03 13.50 -9.72
C ALA A 44 -4.51 13.46 -9.93
N ASP A 45 -3.84 12.48 -9.32
CA ASP A 45 -2.38 12.41 -9.24
C ASP A 45 -1.79 11.23 -10.02
N LEU A 46 -2.57 10.17 -10.25
CA LEU A 46 -2.15 8.93 -10.89
C LEU A 46 -3.17 8.48 -11.95
N SER A 47 -2.66 7.89 -13.03
CA SER A 47 -3.50 7.21 -14.01
C SER A 47 -4.08 5.91 -13.43
N ALA A 48 -5.21 5.47 -13.97
CA ALA A 48 -5.85 4.22 -13.55
C ALA A 48 -4.92 2.99 -13.72
N CYS A 49 -4.04 3.00 -14.74
CA CYS A 49 -3.03 1.98 -14.95
C CYS A 49 -1.95 2.01 -13.86
N GLU A 50 -1.42 3.20 -13.52
CA GLU A 50 -0.41 3.32 -12.46
C GLU A 50 -0.94 2.88 -11.10
N VAL A 51 -2.20 3.19 -10.78
CA VAL A 51 -2.83 2.70 -9.55
C VAL A 51 -2.92 1.18 -9.54
N LEU A 52 -3.33 0.57 -10.67
CA LEU A 52 -3.40 -0.89 -10.81
C LEU A 52 -2.03 -1.55 -10.66
N GLU A 53 -1.03 -1.05 -11.36
CA GLU A 53 0.36 -1.56 -11.29
C GLU A 53 0.91 -1.43 -9.88
N SER A 54 0.65 -0.30 -9.22
CA SER A 54 1.06 -0.06 -7.83
C SER A 54 0.38 -1.03 -6.87
N ILE A 55 -0.94 -1.21 -6.96
CA ILE A 55 -1.68 -2.18 -6.13
C ILE A 55 -1.14 -3.59 -6.36
N GLN A 56 -0.93 -3.99 -7.61
CA GLN A 56 -0.45 -5.32 -7.97
C GLN A 56 0.97 -5.56 -7.44
N SER A 57 1.85 -4.58 -7.58
CA SER A 57 3.22 -4.65 -7.07
C SER A 57 3.24 -4.73 -5.53
N LEU A 58 2.48 -3.88 -4.85
CA LEU A 58 2.37 -3.89 -3.39
C LEU A 58 1.78 -5.20 -2.86
N TRP A 59 0.75 -5.72 -3.53
CA TRP A 59 0.17 -7.02 -3.18
C TRP A 59 1.16 -8.18 -3.41
N GLY A 60 1.88 -8.18 -4.54
CA GLY A 60 2.95 -9.15 -4.83
C GLY A 60 4.10 -9.11 -3.83
N ARG A 61 4.33 -7.95 -3.18
CA ARG A 61 5.29 -7.77 -2.09
C ARG A 61 4.72 -8.09 -0.70
N SER A 62 3.48 -8.61 -0.62
CA SER A 62 2.78 -8.91 0.64
C SER A 62 2.63 -7.68 1.55
N LEU A 63 2.51 -6.49 0.94
CA LEU A 63 2.27 -5.22 1.64
C LEU A 63 0.80 -4.88 1.77
N LEU A 64 -0.03 -5.49 0.92
CA LEU A 64 -1.48 -5.37 0.95
C LEU A 64 -2.10 -6.71 1.35
N GLU A 65 -3.18 -6.63 2.10
CA GLU A 65 -4.10 -7.73 2.39
C GLU A 65 -5.40 -7.48 1.63
N ILE A 66 -6.00 -8.56 1.12
CA ILE A 66 -7.33 -8.52 0.50
C ILE A 66 -8.32 -8.97 1.56
N GLU A 67 -9.10 -8.02 2.04
CA GLU A 67 -10.24 -8.22 2.93
C GLU A 67 -11.53 -8.36 2.10
N PRO A 68 -12.63 -8.88 2.67
CA PRO A 68 -13.92 -8.97 1.99
C PRO A 68 -14.40 -7.64 1.42
N ASP A 69 -14.03 -6.53 2.08
CA ASP A 69 -14.44 -5.18 1.73
C ASP A 69 -13.46 -4.47 0.76
N GLY A 70 -12.29 -5.07 0.49
CA GLY A 70 -11.32 -4.56 -0.47
C GLY A 70 -9.86 -4.67 -0.04
N PHE A 71 -9.01 -3.78 -0.54
CA PHE A 71 -7.58 -3.75 -0.26
C PHE A 71 -7.29 -2.97 1.01
N GLN A 72 -6.43 -3.52 1.86
CA GLN A 72 -5.95 -2.87 3.08
C GLN A 72 -4.43 -3.05 3.21
N LEU A 73 -3.75 -2.13 3.89
CA LEU A 73 -2.34 -2.33 4.24
C LEU A 73 -2.18 -3.46 5.25
N HIS A 74 -1.19 -4.31 5.00
CA HIS A 74 -0.82 -5.36 5.92
C HIS A 74 -0.48 -4.79 7.31
N ARG A 75 -0.99 -5.40 8.38
CA ARG A 75 -0.83 -4.96 9.78
C ARG A 75 0.60 -4.56 10.17
N SER A 76 1.59 -5.30 9.67
CA SER A 76 3.02 -5.04 9.94
C SER A 76 3.52 -3.73 9.35
N LEU A 77 3.01 -3.32 8.18
CA LEU A 77 3.33 -2.04 7.56
C LEU A 77 2.61 -0.90 8.28
N ARG A 78 1.33 -1.12 8.62
CA ARG A 78 0.52 -0.15 9.37
C ARG A 78 1.16 0.22 10.71
N GLY A 79 1.61 -0.77 11.48
CA GLY A 79 2.30 -0.54 12.75
C GLY A 79 3.68 0.09 12.63
N TYR A 80 4.30 0.11 11.45
CA TYR A 80 5.54 0.83 11.19
C TYR A 80 5.28 2.30 10.84
N LEU A 81 4.27 2.57 10.01
CA LEU A 81 3.86 3.93 9.66
C LEU A 81 3.39 4.70 10.91
N ASP A 82 2.59 4.06 11.77
CA ASP A 82 2.10 4.63 13.04
C ASP A 82 3.21 4.93 14.06
N ARG A 83 4.42 4.38 13.86
CA ARG A 83 5.60 4.66 14.71
C ARG A 83 6.53 5.73 14.13
N ASN A 84 6.34 6.12 12.87
CA ASN A 84 7.21 7.07 12.16
C ASN A 84 6.47 8.35 11.72
N PHE A 85 5.17 8.43 11.96
CA PHE A 85 4.31 9.62 11.80
C PHE A 85 3.77 10.05 13.16
#